data_AF-V5BAY5-F1
#
_entry.id   AF-V5BAY5-F1
#
_cell.length_a   1.000
_cell.length_b   1.000
_cell.length_c   1.000
_cell.angle_alpha   90.00
_cell.angle_beta   90.00
_cell.angle_gamma   90.00
#
_symmetry.space_group_name_H-M   'P 1'
#
loop_
_entity.id
_entity.type
_entity.pdbx_description
1 polymer ?
#
loop_
_entity_poly.entity_id
_entity_poly.type
_entity_poly.pdbx_seq_one_letter_code
_entity_poly.pdbx_strand_id
1 'polypeptide(L)'
;MSRKWVRRAIWLAIFVWFSWAIFWIWLGEQKRWGLAENKVASVPPAPRVVFVVAQTKPSQGWCQMMASALLSNVTVASVGFRQAYHHITRALWVWRYVESEGLRDDDVVVSYDGADTVFIGALAVQRAVRRFIDSTAPSFEAFDPEAVRRGEATAPLLFSAEGNCYHLQMTNSHIWDVSKGRCISAYKRFEEVLVSSKKAALAGRKNRRMHFLNAGGYVARVWALRRALVAYRALLRFGGFWCDQSVWGMLYLGPSLPHIYASSEMRLPSGLMGLDFDNTFFFVLMECRLEVTYGWLVLYPLNKWRREVSRHFLLFLKLWAFLVRRLPLYTLMAWEGTE
;
A
#
# COMPACT_ATOMS: atom_id res chain seq x y z
N MET A 1 -27.77 72.44 -12.67
CA MET A 1 -26.86 71.63 -11.83
C MET A 1 -25.70 71.13 -12.69
N SER A 2 -24.45 71.50 -12.37
CA SER A 2 -23.30 71.24 -13.26
C SER A 2 -22.98 69.74 -13.38
N ARG A 3 -22.65 69.25 -14.59
CA ARG A 3 -22.24 67.85 -14.87
C ARG A 3 -21.14 67.34 -13.92
N LYS A 4 -20.32 68.24 -13.36
CA LYS A 4 -19.29 67.90 -12.37
C LYS A 4 -19.88 67.46 -11.03
N TRP A 5 -21.01 68.04 -10.61
CA TRP A 5 -21.70 67.66 -9.38
C TRP A 5 -22.39 66.29 -9.48
N VAL A 6 -22.98 65.99 -10.64
CA VAL A 6 -23.58 64.67 -10.90
C VAL A 6 -22.51 63.57 -10.88
N ARG A 7 -21.35 63.79 -11.51
CA ARG A 7 -20.23 62.83 -11.44
C ARG A 7 -19.70 62.65 -10.03
N ARG A 8 -19.59 63.72 -9.23
CA ARG A 8 -19.16 63.61 -7.83
C ARG A 8 -20.16 62.84 -6.97
N ALA A 9 -21.46 63.05 -7.18
CA ALA A 9 -22.50 62.30 -6.48
C ALA A 9 -22.48 60.80 -6.82
N ILE A 10 -22.24 60.45 -8.10
CA ILE A 10 -22.11 59.05 -8.54
C ILE A 10 -20.88 58.40 -7.90
N TRP A 11 -19.73 59.08 -7.90
CA TRP A 11 -18.51 58.55 -7.26
C TRP A 11 -18.68 58.38 -5.75
N LEU A 12 -19.38 59.29 -5.07
CA LEU A 12 -19.68 59.17 -3.66
C LEU A 12 -20.59 57.95 -3.37
N ALA A 13 -21.61 57.74 -4.20
CA ALA A 13 -22.51 56.60 -4.07
C ALA A 13 -21.77 55.27 -4.26
N ILE A 14 -20.90 55.19 -5.27
CA ILE A 14 -20.05 54.00 -5.51
C ILE A 14 -19.14 53.74 -4.30
N PHE A 15 -18.49 54.78 -3.78
CA PHE A 15 -17.56 54.64 -2.65
C PHE A 15 -18.28 54.16 -1.37
N VAL A 16 -19.47 54.70 -1.08
CA VAL A 16 -20.30 54.27 0.05
C VAL A 16 -20.72 52.82 -0.13
N TRP A 17 -21.16 52.43 -1.32
CA TRP A 17 -21.61 51.06 -1.59
C TRP A 17 -20.46 50.04 -1.50
N PHE A 18 -19.28 50.38 -2.03
CA PHE A 18 -18.09 49.53 -1.95
C PHE A 18 -17.59 49.39 -0.51
N SER A 19 -17.59 50.48 0.25
CA SER A 19 -17.20 50.47 1.68
C SER A 19 -18.17 49.63 2.50
N TRP A 20 -19.47 49.69 2.20
CA TRP A 20 -20.48 48.87 2.86
C TRP A 20 -20.34 47.38 2.49
N ALA A 21 -20.03 47.04 1.24
CA ALA A 21 -19.78 45.67 0.82
C ALA A 21 -18.56 45.06 1.54
N ILE A 22 -17.45 45.82 1.65
CA ILE A 22 -16.25 45.41 2.39
C ILE A 22 -16.58 45.22 3.87
N PHE A 23 -17.35 46.13 4.48
CA PHE A 23 -17.78 46.00 5.86
C PHE A 23 -18.60 44.72 6.11
N TRP A 24 -19.51 44.35 5.19
CA TRP A 24 -20.27 43.10 5.30
C TRP A 24 -19.41 41.84 5.10
N ILE A 25 -18.42 41.86 4.21
CA ILE A 25 -17.46 40.76 4.05
C ILE A 25 -16.65 40.58 5.33
N TRP A 26 -16.16 41.69 5.91
CA TRP A 26 -15.42 41.67 7.18
C TRP A 26 -16.27 41.20 8.36
N LEU A 27 -17.54 41.61 8.44
CA LEU A 27 -18.49 41.15 9.47
C LEU A 27 -18.87 39.66 9.28
N GLY A 28 -18.94 39.20 8.04
CA GLY A 28 -19.10 37.79 7.69
C GLY A 28 -17.92 36.93 8.13
N GLU A 29 -16.69 37.42 7.96
CA GLU A 29 -15.49 36.76 8.49
C GLU A 29 -15.45 36.79 10.01
N GLN A 30 -15.79 37.90 10.67
CA GLN A 30 -15.88 37.97 12.14
C GLN A 30 -16.91 36.98 12.71
N LYS A 31 -18.07 36.79 12.07
CA LYS A 31 -19.01 35.72 12.45
C LYS A 31 -18.41 34.32 12.27
N ARG A 32 -17.52 34.12 11.29
CA ARG A 32 -16.78 32.85 11.10
C ARG A 32 -15.74 32.59 12.20
N TRP A 33 -15.22 33.64 12.83
CA TRP A 33 -14.30 33.56 13.97
C TRP A 33 -15.02 33.51 15.34
N GLY A 34 -16.21 34.11 15.47
CA GLY A 34 -17.04 34.07 16.68
C GLY A 34 -17.91 32.83 16.85
N LEU A 35 -18.05 32.01 15.81
CA LEU A 35 -18.63 30.65 15.83
C LEU A 35 -17.55 29.56 15.86
N ALA A 36 -16.41 29.86 16.50
CA ALA A 36 -15.68 28.83 17.23
C ALA A 36 -16.54 28.40 18.43
N GLU A 37 -17.69 27.79 18.13
CA GLU A 37 -18.40 26.96 19.09
C GLU A 37 -17.36 25.98 19.63
N ASN A 38 -17.31 25.89 20.94
CA ASN A 38 -16.77 24.76 21.67
C ASN A 38 -17.48 23.48 21.20
N LYS A 39 -17.18 23.03 19.98
CA LYS A 39 -17.28 21.63 19.62
C LYS A 39 -16.23 20.97 20.48
N VAL A 40 -16.70 20.37 21.58
CA VAL A 40 -16.13 19.13 22.08
C VAL A 40 -15.71 18.37 20.82
N ALA A 41 -14.40 18.24 20.60
CA ALA A 41 -13.87 17.63 19.41
C ALA A 41 -14.48 16.23 19.35
N SER A 42 -15.51 16.06 18.52
CA SER A 42 -16.09 14.74 18.28
C SER A 42 -14.92 13.88 17.82
N VAL A 43 -14.69 12.76 18.50
CA VAL A 43 -13.68 11.77 18.10
C VAL A 43 -13.75 11.64 16.57
N PRO A 44 -12.65 11.88 15.83
CA PRO A 44 -12.67 11.77 14.38
C PRO A 44 -13.27 10.40 14.01
N PRO A 45 -14.21 10.35 13.06
CA PRO A 45 -14.79 9.08 12.67
C PRO A 45 -13.67 8.14 12.25
N ALA A 46 -13.73 6.90 12.74
CA ALA A 46 -12.71 5.89 12.51
C ALA A 46 -12.33 5.83 11.01
N PRO A 47 -11.04 5.63 10.67
CA PRO A 47 -10.60 5.52 9.29
C PRO A 47 -11.45 4.52 8.50
N ARG A 48 -11.93 4.94 7.32
CA ARG A 48 -12.59 4.01 6.40
C ARG A 48 -11.52 3.11 5.79
N VAL A 49 -11.83 1.82 5.66
CA VAL A 49 -10.94 0.84 5.05
C VAL A 49 -11.58 0.33 3.77
N VAL A 50 -10.88 0.44 2.65
CA VAL A 50 -11.35 -0.05 1.35
C VAL A 50 -10.40 -1.10 0.79
N PHE A 51 -10.96 -2.19 0.25
CA PHE A 51 -10.21 -3.25 -0.41
C PHE A 51 -10.40 -3.11 -1.92
N VAL A 52 -9.30 -3.03 -2.68
CA VAL A 52 -9.32 -2.66 -4.09
C VAL A 52 -8.43 -3.59 -4.92
N VAL A 53 -9.00 -4.20 -5.96
CA VAL A 53 -8.26 -5.06 -6.89
C VAL A 53 -8.31 -4.51 -8.30
N ALA A 54 -7.19 -4.58 -9.02
CA ALA A 54 -7.14 -4.30 -10.44
C ALA A 54 -7.47 -5.57 -11.23
N GLN A 55 -8.64 -5.61 -11.88
CA GLN A 55 -9.08 -6.76 -12.67
C GLN A 55 -9.82 -6.30 -13.93
N THR A 56 -9.34 -6.70 -15.11
CA THR A 56 -9.91 -6.26 -16.39
C THR A 56 -11.05 -7.13 -16.90
N LYS A 57 -11.12 -8.39 -16.48
CA LYS A 57 -12.18 -9.34 -16.86
C LYS A 57 -12.39 -10.40 -15.77
N PRO A 58 -13.57 -11.04 -15.68
CA PRO A 58 -13.74 -12.15 -14.76
C PRO A 58 -12.76 -13.28 -15.09
N SER A 59 -12.21 -13.90 -14.06
CA SER A 59 -11.36 -15.09 -14.17
C SER A 59 -11.72 -16.05 -13.03
N GLN A 60 -11.36 -17.33 -13.16
CA GLN A 60 -11.58 -18.30 -12.08
C GLN A 60 -10.96 -17.83 -10.76
N GLY A 61 -9.73 -17.33 -10.82
CA GLY A 61 -9.02 -16.80 -9.67
C GLY A 61 -9.68 -15.58 -9.04
N TRP A 62 -10.19 -14.67 -9.87
CA TRP A 62 -10.97 -13.52 -9.38
C TRP A 62 -12.28 -13.94 -8.71
N CYS A 63 -12.99 -14.92 -9.26
CA CYS A 63 -14.19 -15.46 -8.61
C CYS A 63 -13.87 -16.10 -7.25
N GLN A 64 -12.73 -16.80 -7.14
CA GLN A 64 -12.29 -17.38 -5.87
C GLN A 64 -11.90 -16.30 -4.86
N MET A 65 -11.19 -15.26 -5.30
CA MET A 65 -10.87 -14.09 -4.46
C MET A 65 -12.16 -13.46 -3.93
N MET A 66 -13.12 -13.13 -4.80
CA MET A 66 -14.41 -12.56 -4.41
C MET A 66 -15.18 -13.45 -3.43
N ALA A 67 -15.21 -14.76 -3.66
CA ALA A 67 -15.85 -15.71 -2.75
C ALA A 67 -15.17 -15.74 -1.37
N SER A 68 -13.83 -15.80 -1.33
CA SER A 68 -13.08 -15.76 -0.07
C SER A 68 -13.24 -14.44 0.69
N ALA A 69 -13.38 -13.32 -0.03
CA ALA A 69 -13.65 -12.01 0.55
C ALA A 69 -15.02 -11.96 1.22
N LEU A 70 -16.06 -12.45 0.53
CA LEU A 70 -17.42 -12.55 1.08
C LEU A 70 -17.45 -13.42 2.36
N LEU A 71 -16.77 -14.58 2.33
CA LEU A 71 -16.64 -15.45 3.50
C LEU A 71 -15.85 -14.82 4.65
N SER A 72 -15.00 -13.84 4.34
CA SER A 72 -14.22 -13.06 5.32
C SER A 72 -14.89 -11.75 5.72
N ASN A 73 -16.15 -11.52 5.32
CA ASN A 73 -16.89 -10.28 5.56
C ASN A 73 -16.12 -9.03 5.05
N VAL A 74 -15.52 -9.15 3.86
CA VAL A 74 -14.79 -8.08 3.19
C VAL A 74 -15.49 -7.71 1.89
N THR A 75 -15.78 -6.42 1.73
CA THR A 75 -16.27 -5.85 0.47
C THR A 75 -15.08 -5.38 -0.37
N VAL A 76 -15.02 -5.85 -1.63
CA VAL A 76 -13.91 -5.59 -2.55
C VAL A 76 -14.41 -4.80 -3.76
N ALA A 77 -13.76 -3.67 -4.04
CA ALA A 77 -13.95 -2.92 -5.27
C ALA A 77 -13.02 -3.46 -6.37
N SER A 78 -13.57 -3.76 -7.55
CA SER A 78 -12.78 -4.13 -8.73
C SER A 78 -12.64 -2.93 -9.68
N VAL A 79 -11.40 -2.54 -9.98
CA VAL A 79 -11.08 -1.41 -10.86
C VAL A 79 -10.46 -1.89 -12.17
N GLY A 80 -10.61 -1.10 -13.23
CA GLY A 80 -10.05 -1.42 -14.56
C GLY A 80 -10.86 -2.42 -15.38
N PHE A 81 -12.08 -2.76 -14.96
CA PHE A 81 -12.94 -3.70 -15.69
C PHE A 81 -13.17 -3.23 -17.14
N ARG A 82 -13.06 -4.17 -18.10
CA ARG A 82 -13.13 -3.96 -19.56
C ARG A 82 -12.05 -3.03 -20.15
N GLN A 83 -11.05 -2.64 -19.39
CA GLN A 83 -9.91 -1.88 -19.89
C GLN A 83 -8.80 -2.80 -20.41
N ALA A 84 -7.95 -2.31 -21.29
CA ALA A 84 -6.73 -3.01 -21.69
C ALA A 84 -5.78 -3.15 -20.48
N TYR A 85 -5.22 -4.34 -20.30
CA TYR A 85 -4.34 -4.63 -19.16
C TYR A 85 -2.89 -4.30 -19.48
N HIS A 86 -2.26 -3.50 -18.62
CA HIS A 86 -0.81 -3.36 -18.50
C HIS A 86 -0.45 -3.34 -17.01
N HIS A 87 0.64 -3.99 -16.59
CA HIS A 87 0.93 -4.05 -15.14
C HIS A 87 1.09 -2.66 -14.53
N ILE A 88 1.74 -1.74 -15.25
CA ILE A 88 1.95 -0.36 -14.80
C ILE A 88 0.66 0.45 -14.61
N THR A 89 -0.48 0.05 -15.20
CA THR A 89 -1.75 0.78 -15.06
C THR A 89 -2.51 0.42 -13.79
N ARG A 90 -2.16 -0.68 -13.09
CA ARG A 90 -2.83 -1.12 -11.86
C ARG A 90 -2.85 -0.03 -10.79
N ALA A 91 -1.67 0.50 -10.47
CA ALA A 91 -1.51 1.60 -9.51
C ALA A 91 -2.31 2.86 -9.90
N LEU A 92 -2.42 3.14 -11.21
CA LEU A 92 -3.17 4.29 -11.71
C LEU A 92 -4.69 4.11 -11.60
N TRP A 93 -5.20 2.88 -11.72
CA TRP A 93 -6.61 2.60 -11.48
C TRP A 93 -6.96 2.71 -10.00
N VAL A 94 -6.08 2.24 -9.10
CA VAL A 94 -6.27 2.45 -7.65
C VAL A 94 -6.26 3.93 -7.32
N TRP A 95 -5.35 4.72 -7.90
CA TRP A 95 -5.36 6.18 -7.76
C TRP A 95 -6.74 6.76 -8.10
N ARG A 96 -7.23 6.50 -9.32
CA ARG A 96 -8.52 7.05 -9.77
C ARG A 96 -9.68 6.67 -8.85
N TYR A 97 -9.67 5.46 -8.32
CA TYR A 97 -10.65 5.00 -7.34
C TYR A 97 -10.57 5.78 -6.03
N VAL A 98 -9.37 5.98 -5.49
CA VAL A 98 -9.14 6.78 -4.27
C VAL A 98 -9.68 8.21 -4.44
N GLU A 99 -9.47 8.81 -5.62
CA GLU A 99 -10.00 10.14 -5.95
C GLU A 99 -11.52 10.15 -6.10
N SER A 100 -12.10 9.19 -6.84
CA SER A 100 -13.54 9.16 -7.10
C SER A 100 -14.36 8.88 -5.85
N GLU A 101 -13.85 8.07 -4.93
CA GLU A 101 -14.51 7.73 -3.66
C GLU A 101 -14.29 8.79 -2.56
N GLY A 102 -13.54 9.85 -2.87
CA GLY A 102 -13.24 10.93 -1.93
C GLY A 102 -12.60 10.41 -0.64
N LEU A 103 -11.69 9.43 -0.72
CA LEU A 103 -11.06 8.89 0.49
C LEU A 103 -10.24 9.98 1.19
N ARG A 104 -10.40 10.08 2.51
CA ARG A 104 -9.67 11.03 3.36
C ARG A 104 -8.24 10.57 3.55
N ASP A 105 -7.35 11.48 3.93
CA ASP A 105 -5.93 11.20 4.13
C ASP A 105 -5.67 10.11 5.17
N ASP A 106 -6.49 10.05 6.22
CA ASP A 106 -6.41 9.05 7.30
C ASP A 106 -7.05 7.70 6.95
N ASP A 107 -7.87 7.62 5.90
CA ASP A 107 -8.46 6.37 5.43
C ASP A 107 -7.37 5.38 4.95
N VAL A 108 -7.73 4.11 4.84
CA VAL A 108 -6.83 3.01 4.48
C VAL A 108 -7.27 2.33 3.19
N VAL A 109 -6.31 2.12 2.30
CA VAL A 109 -6.48 1.34 1.07
C VAL A 109 -5.67 0.06 1.20
N VAL A 110 -6.33 -1.08 1.02
CA VAL A 110 -5.70 -2.39 0.87
C VAL A 110 -5.83 -2.79 -0.59
N SER A 111 -4.73 -2.91 -1.31
CA SER A 111 -4.72 -3.33 -2.71
C SER A 111 -3.94 -4.63 -2.91
N TYR A 112 -4.44 -5.47 -3.79
CA TYR A 112 -3.84 -6.78 -4.08
C TYR A 112 -4.28 -7.30 -5.44
N ASP A 113 -3.63 -8.36 -5.89
CA ASP A 113 -3.88 -8.96 -7.19
C ASP A 113 -5.17 -9.77 -7.20
N GLY A 114 -6.03 -9.48 -8.17
CA GLY A 114 -7.39 -10.00 -8.19
C GLY A 114 -7.47 -11.49 -8.51
N ALA A 115 -6.57 -12.02 -9.34
CA ALA A 115 -6.66 -13.38 -9.87
C ALA A 115 -5.94 -14.45 -9.03
N ASP A 116 -5.06 -14.04 -8.13
CA ASP A 116 -4.15 -14.90 -7.40
C ASP A 116 -3.97 -14.42 -5.96
N THR A 117 -5.06 -13.94 -5.35
CA THR A 117 -5.13 -13.65 -3.91
C THR A 117 -6.37 -14.29 -3.30
N VAL A 118 -6.25 -14.76 -2.04
CA VAL A 118 -7.39 -15.21 -1.24
C VAL A 118 -7.34 -14.65 0.18
N PHE A 119 -8.51 -14.43 0.76
CA PHE A 119 -8.67 -14.06 2.16
C PHE A 119 -8.80 -15.31 3.03
N ILE A 120 -8.16 -15.31 4.20
CA ILE A 120 -8.11 -16.50 5.08
C ILE A 120 -9.07 -16.43 6.28
N GLY A 121 -9.83 -15.35 6.43
CA GLY A 121 -10.89 -15.24 7.44
C GLY A 121 -11.09 -13.83 8.00
N ALA A 122 -12.31 -13.54 8.45
CA ALA A 122 -12.72 -12.21 8.90
C ALA A 122 -11.89 -11.67 10.07
N LEU A 123 -11.65 -12.50 11.09
CA LEU A 123 -10.92 -12.10 12.29
C LEU A 123 -9.47 -11.72 11.97
N ALA A 124 -8.81 -12.50 11.12
CA ALA A 124 -7.43 -12.24 10.73
C ALA A 124 -7.32 -10.92 9.96
N VAL A 125 -8.21 -10.68 8.99
CA VAL A 125 -8.28 -9.42 8.24
C VAL A 125 -8.50 -8.23 9.19
N GLN A 126 -9.47 -8.33 10.10
CA GLN A 126 -9.76 -7.26 11.06
C GLN A 126 -8.56 -6.94 11.95
N ARG A 127 -7.84 -7.96 12.45
CA ARG A 127 -6.64 -7.77 13.28
C ARG A 127 -5.51 -7.12 12.49
N ALA A 128 -5.23 -7.59 11.27
CA ALA A 128 -4.18 -7.04 10.43
C ALA A 128 -4.44 -5.56 10.09
N VAL A 129 -5.66 -5.23 9.69
CA VAL A 129 -6.10 -3.85 9.42
C VAL A 129 -6.00 -2.97 10.67
N ARG A 130 -6.48 -3.45 11.81
CA ARG A 130 -6.42 -2.70 13.07
C ARG A 130 -4.98 -2.43 13.48
N ARG A 131 -4.11 -3.45 13.43
CA ARG A 131 -2.69 -3.31 13.72
C ARG A 131 -2.02 -2.30 12.79
N PHE A 132 -2.34 -2.32 11.50
CA PHE A 132 -1.82 -1.32 10.56
C PHE A 132 -2.29 0.09 10.93
N ILE A 133 -3.57 0.28 11.25
CA ILE A 133 -4.10 1.58 11.68
C ILE A 133 -3.40 2.06 12.96
N ASP A 134 -3.30 1.21 13.97
CA ASP A 134 -2.77 1.57 15.28
C ASP A 134 -1.26 1.87 15.27
N SER A 135 -0.53 1.33 14.29
CA SER A 135 0.93 1.47 14.18
C SER A 135 1.40 2.42 13.08
N THR A 136 0.50 3.05 12.32
CA THR A 136 0.87 3.98 11.24
C THR A 136 0.40 5.41 11.51
N ALA A 137 1.19 6.37 11.06
CA ALA A 137 0.85 7.79 11.17
C ALA A 137 -0.43 8.13 10.38
N PRO A 138 -1.43 8.78 11.01
CA PRO A 138 -2.69 9.11 10.35
C PRO A 138 -2.58 10.24 9.32
N SER A 139 -1.51 11.04 9.38
CA SER A 139 -1.24 12.13 8.44
C SER A 139 0.26 12.30 8.20
N PHE A 140 0.63 13.17 7.26
CA PHE A 140 2.03 13.49 6.99
C PHE A 140 2.70 14.24 8.15
N GLU A 141 1.96 15.07 8.88
CA GLU A 141 2.45 15.85 10.02
C GLU A 141 2.76 14.96 11.23
N ALA A 142 2.00 13.88 11.40
CA ALA A 142 2.22 12.88 12.45
C ALA A 142 3.27 11.83 12.06
N PHE A 143 3.79 11.87 10.83
CA PHE A 143 4.73 10.88 10.34
C PHE A 143 6.14 11.15 10.85
N ASP A 144 6.67 10.22 11.64
CA ASP A 144 8.06 10.19 12.08
C ASP A 144 8.86 9.11 11.29
N PRO A 145 9.69 9.53 10.31
CA PRO A 145 10.59 8.63 9.59
C PRO A 145 11.50 7.80 10.50
N GLU A 146 11.91 8.38 11.64
CA GLU A 146 12.85 7.76 12.54
C GLU A 146 12.18 6.68 13.40
N ALA A 147 10.92 6.87 13.82
CA ALA A 147 10.13 5.82 14.47
C ALA A 147 9.94 4.59 13.55
N VAL A 148 9.68 4.82 12.25
CA VAL A 148 9.60 3.71 11.28
C VAL A 148 10.96 3.01 11.13
N ARG A 149 12.05 3.79 11.04
CA ARG A 149 13.41 3.23 10.93
C ARG A 149 13.81 2.40 12.16
N ARG A 150 13.38 2.80 13.35
CA ARG A 150 13.59 2.05 14.61
C ARG A 150 12.66 0.85 14.78
N GLY A 151 11.64 0.71 13.93
CA GLY A 151 10.63 -0.35 14.04
C GLY A 151 9.60 -0.11 15.14
N GLU A 152 9.49 1.12 15.64
CA GLU A 152 8.48 1.55 16.62
C GLU A 152 7.13 1.86 15.94
N ALA A 153 7.18 2.24 14.66
CA ALA A 153 6.02 2.47 13.81
C ALA A 153 6.10 1.65 12.52
N THR A 154 4.94 1.32 11.96
CA THR A 154 4.82 0.69 10.64
C THR A 154 4.88 1.77 9.56
N ALA A 155 5.50 1.44 8.41
CA ALA A 155 5.49 2.33 7.27
C ALA A 155 4.04 2.59 6.79
N PRO A 156 3.64 3.84 6.52
CA PRO A 156 2.28 4.18 6.12
C PRO A 156 1.92 3.71 4.71
N LEU A 157 2.89 3.21 3.93
CA LEU A 157 2.69 2.43 2.72
C LEU A 157 3.52 1.13 2.84
N LEU A 158 2.85 0.03 3.17
CA LEU A 158 3.45 -1.26 3.45
C LEU A 158 3.16 -2.23 2.31
N PHE A 159 4.21 -2.66 1.59
CA PHE A 159 4.10 -3.67 0.54
C PHE A 159 4.28 -5.07 1.10
N SER A 160 3.69 -6.05 0.42
CA SER A 160 4.03 -7.45 0.63
C SER A 160 5.52 -7.69 0.33
N ALA A 161 6.13 -8.60 1.09
CA ALA A 161 7.50 -9.02 0.88
C ALA A 161 7.53 -10.41 0.22
N GLU A 162 8.58 -10.71 -0.53
CA GLU A 162 8.78 -12.03 -1.14
C GLU A 162 10.25 -12.48 -1.10
N GLY A 163 10.47 -13.79 -1.32
CA GLY A 163 11.79 -14.41 -1.24
C GLY A 163 12.68 -14.21 -2.46
N ASN A 164 12.11 -13.79 -3.59
CA ASN A 164 12.83 -13.59 -4.84
C ASN A 164 12.78 -12.15 -5.33
N CYS A 165 13.84 -11.71 -6.01
CA CYS A 165 13.96 -10.34 -6.50
C CYS A 165 13.42 -10.23 -7.94
N TYR A 166 12.12 -9.97 -8.13
CA TYR A 166 11.45 -9.84 -9.43
C TYR A 166 11.43 -8.40 -10.01
N HIS A 167 12.57 -7.69 -9.98
CA HIS A 167 12.68 -6.32 -10.53
C HIS A 167 13.38 -6.27 -11.90
N LEU A 168 12.75 -6.86 -12.92
CA LEU A 168 13.33 -7.02 -14.26
C LEU A 168 13.82 -5.73 -14.91
N GLN A 169 13.10 -4.63 -14.71
CA GLN A 169 13.38 -3.37 -15.38
C GLN A 169 14.19 -2.39 -14.54
N MET A 170 14.52 -2.75 -13.29
CA MET A 170 15.40 -1.91 -12.47
C MET A 170 16.84 -1.88 -13.00
N THR A 171 17.22 -2.90 -13.78
CA THR A 171 18.62 -3.13 -14.17
C THR A 171 18.87 -2.94 -15.65
N ASN A 172 17.84 -2.56 -16.43
CA ASN A 172 17.84 -2.50 -17.90
C ASN A 172 18.49 -3.74 -18.55
N SER A 173 18.29 -4.93 -17.95
CA SER A 173 18.86 -6.17 -18.46
C SER A 173 17.73 -7.08 -18.91
N HIS A 174 17.79 -7.53 -20.17
CA HIS A 174 16.86 -8.52 -20.71
C HIS A 174 17.22 -9.96 -20.30
N ILE A 175 18.34 -10.14 -19.57
CA ILE A 175 18.81 -11.44 -19.07
C ILE A 175 18.35 -11.59 -17.62
N TRP A 176 17.48 -12.58 -17.37
CA TRP A 176 16.86 -12.81 -16.06
C TRP A 176 17.89 -12.94 -14.92
N ASP A 177 18.92 -13.77 -15.07
CA ASP A 177 19.90 -14.01 -13.99
C ASP A 177 20.74 -12.77 -13.65
N VAL A 178 21.10 -11.98 -14.66
CA VAL A 178 21.83 -10.71 -14.49
C VAL A 178 20.94 -9.70 -13.79
N SER A 179 19.66 -9.63 -14.17
CA SER A 179 18.67 -8.79 -13.52
C SER A 179 18.48 -9.19 -12.05
N LYS A 180 18.30 -10.48 -11.77
CA LYS A 180 18.17 -11.03 -10.41
C LYS A 180 19.39 -10.71 -9.54
N GLY A 181 20.60 -10.94 -10.03
CA GLY A 181 21.84 -10.66 -9.29
C GLY A 181 22.03 -9.18 -8.97
N ARG A 182 21.78 -8.29 -9.95
CA ARG A 182 21.83 -6.84 -9.76
C ARG A 182 20.74 -6.34 -8.82
N CYS A 183 19.56 -6.96 -8.90
CA CYS A 183 18.44 -6.68 -8.03
C CYS A 183 18.78 -6.99 -6.57
N ILE A 184 19.26 -8.20 -6.29
CA ILE A 184 19.76 -8.60 -4.97
C ILE A 184 20.85 -7.63 -4.49
N SER A 185 21.77 -7.25 -5.37
CA SER A 185 22.86 -6.32 -5.03
C SER A 185 22.35 -4.92 -4.67
N ALA A 186 21.29 -4.44 -5.32
CA ALA A 186 20.69 -3.14 -5.01
C ALA A 186 20.04 -3.15 -3.61
N TYR A 187 19.30 -4.21 -3.28
CA TYR A 187 18.72 -4.40 -1.95
C TYR A 187 19.80 -4.51 -0.87
N LYS A 188 20.89 -5.26 -1.11
CA LYS A 188 22.02 -5.35 -0.17
C LYS A 188 22.63 -3.97 0.13
N ARG A 189 22.87 -3.15 -0.90
CA ARG A 189 23.38 -1.78 -0.70
C ARG A 189 22.40 -0.91 0.08
N PHE A 190 21.10 -1.05 -0.19
CA PHE A 190 20.07 -0.33 0.55
C PHE A 190 20.03 -0.75 2.03
N GLU A 191 20.12 -2.05 2.32
CA GLU A 191 20.25 -2.57 3.68
C GLU A 191 21.52 -2.07 4.37
N GLU A 192 22.66 -2.01 3.67
CA GLU A 192 23.91 -1.45 4.20
C GLU A 192 23.78 0.04 4.57
N VAL A 193 23.06 0.84 3.76
CA VAL A 193 22.75 2.24 4.08
C VAL A 193 21.87 2.33 5.33
N LEU A 194 20.86 1.48 5.45
CA LEU A 194 20.02 1.41 6.64
C LEU A 194 20.81 0.98 7.88
N VAL A 195 21.69 -0.03 7.77
CA VAL A 195 22.48 -0.57 8.89
C VAL A 195 23.62 0.36 9.32
N SER A 196 24.27 1.03 8.37
CA SER A 196 25.33 2.01 8.65
C SER A 196 24.82 3.24 9.40
N SER A 197 23.51 3.52 9.35
CA SER A 197 22.86 4.60 10.10
C SER A 197 22.70 4.35 11.62
N LYS A 198 22.98 3.13 12.14
CA LYS A 198 23.79 2.83 13.36
C LYS A 198 23.76 1.34 13.77
N LYS A 199 24.89 0.92 14.35
CA LYS A 199 25.32 -0.43 14.78
C LYS A 199 24.25 -1.29 15.49
N ALA A 200 24.22 -2.56 15.07
CA ALA A 200 23.88 -3.76 15.83
C ALA A 200 22.40 -4.13 16.10
N ALA A 201 21.43 -3.22 16.11
CA ALA A 201 20.04 -3.62 16.44
C ALA A 201 19.35 -4.47 15.35
N LEU A 202 19.72 -4.31 14.07
CA LEU A 202 19.21 -5.14 12.96
C LEU A 202 20.05 -6.40 12.68
N ALA A 203 21.21 -6.58 13.32
CA ALA A 203 22.08 -7.72 13.06
C ALA A 203 21.46 -9.07 13.45
N GLY A 204 20.40 -9.06 14.28
CA GLY A 204 19.59 -10.23 14.63
C GLY A 204 18.52 -10.63 13.61
N ARG A 205 18.26 -9.83 12.56
CA ARG A 205 17.23 -10.10 11.54
C ARG A 205 17.81 -10.63 10.21
N LYS A 206 19.03 -11.15 10.24
CA LYS A 206 19.82 -11.59 9.06
C LYS A 206 19.29 -12.83 8.32
N ASN A 207 18.10 -13.34 8.67
CA ASN A 207 17.61 -14.63 8.22
C ASN A 207 16.16 -14.56 7.70
N ARG A 208 15.74 -13.42 7.17
CA ARG A 208 14.33 -13.17 6.92
C ARG A 208 13.70 -13.81 5.70
N ARG A 209 14.31 -14.64 4.86
CA ARG A 209 13.70 -15.31 3.66
C ARG A 209 12.99 -14.36 2.68
N MET A 210 11.98 -13.59 3.10
CA MET A 210 11.30 -12.51 2.41
C MET A 210 12.10 -11.20 2.55
N HIS A 211 12.66 -10.71 1.45
CA HIS A 211 13.54 -9.52 1.46
C HIS A 211 13.22 -8.50 0.36
N PHE A 212 12.39 -8.89 -0.61
CA PHE A 212 12.16 -8.10 -1.81
C PHE A 212 10.73 -7.60 -1.87
N LEU A 213 10.53 -6.41 -2.44
CA LEU A 213 9.22 -5.82 -2.65
C LEU A 213 8.45 -6.66 -3.66
N ASN A 214 7.25 -7.10 -3.27
CA ASN A 214 6.25 -7.67 -4.17
C ASN A 214 5.10 -6.66 -4.34
N ALA A 215 4.84 -6.28 -5.60
CA ALA A 215 3.81 -5.28 -5.92
C ALA A 215 2.40 -5.86 -6.09
N GLY A 216 2.25 -7.17 -5.92
CA GLY A 216 0.96 -7.86 -5.94
C GLY A 216 0.11 -7.61 -4.69
N GLY A 217 0.65 -6.93 -3.67
CA GLY A 217 -0.11 -6.52 -2.49
C GLY A 217 0.52 -5.34 -1.73
N TYR A 218 -0.31 -4.39 -1.30
CA TYR A 218 0.07 -3.34 -0.36
C TYR A 218 -1.11 -2.83 0.48
N VAL A 219 -0.81 -2.33 1.66
CA VAL A 219 -1.76 -1.58 2.51
C VAL A 219 -1.18 -0.20 2.76
N ALA A 220 -2.02 0.83 2.67
CA ALA A 220 -1.56 2.21 2.71
C ALA A 220 -2.55 3.14 3.39
N ARG A 221 -2.02 4.11 4.15
CA ARG A 221 -2.72 5.37 4.42
C ARG A 221 -2.86 6.14 3.12
N VAL A 222 -4.02 6.73 2.90
CA VAL A 222 -4.32 7.44 1.65
C VAL A 222 -3.35 8.59 1.40
N TRP A 223 -2.96 9.35 2.43
CA TRP A 223 -1.98 10.43 2.27
C TRP A 223 -0.63 9.92 1.72
N ALA A 224 -0.17 8.77 2.23
CA ALA A 224 1.09 8.17 1.84
C ALA A 224 1.01 7.60 0.42
N LEU A 225 -0.11 6.92 0.11
CA LEU A 225 -0.38 6.39 -1.22
C LEU A 225 -0.43 7.49 -2.28
N ARG A 226 -1.13 8.61 -2.04
CA ARG A 226 -1.19 9.76 -2.95
C ARG A 226 0.21 10.29 -3.28
N ARG A 227 1.04 10.48 -2.24
CA ARG A 227 2.40 10.98 -2.41
C ARG A 227 3.28 9.99 -3.20
N ALA A 228 3.19 8.70 -2.89
CA ALA A 228 3.92 7.66 -3.59
C ALA A 228 3.49 7.53 -5.05
N LEU A 229 2.19 7.69 -5.34
CA LEU A 229 1.64 7.64 -6.69
C LEU A 229 2.07 8.83 -7.56
N VAL A 230 2.22 10.03 -6.98
CA VAL A 230 2.82 11.18 -7.69
C VAL A 230 4.23 10.83 -8.17
N ALA A 231 5.07 10.28 -7.28
CA ALA A 231 6.41 9.82 -7.63
C ALA A 231 6.39 8.68 -8.67
N TYR A 232 5.43 7.76 -8.55
CA TYR A 232 5.21 6.67 -9.51
C TYR A 232 4.92 7.20 -10.91
N ARG A 233 4.00 8.16 -11.05
CA ARG A 233 3.70 8.79 -12.35
C ARG A 233 4.88 9.58 -12.90
N ALA A 234 5.65 10.26 -12.06
CA ALA A 234 6.86 10.94 -12.48
C ALA A 234 7.86 9.92 -13.07
N LEU A 235 8.11 8.82 -12.37
CA LEU A 235 9.03 7.77 -12.81
C LEU A 235 8.59 7.13 -14.15
N LEU A 236 7.29 6.89 -14.35
CA LEU A 236 6.76 6.37 -15.62
C LEU A 236 7.05 7.26 -16.84
N ARG A 237 7.29 8.57 -16.67
CA ARG A 237 7.62 9.47 -17.78
C ARG A 237 9.06 9.29 -18.29
N PHE A 238 9.94 8.73 -17.47
CA PHE A 238 11.37 8.60 -17.76
C PHE A 238 11.76 7.24 -18.36
N GLY A 239 10.84 6.27 -18.42
CA GLY A 239 11.18 4.93 -18.89
C GLY A 239 10.01 4.14 -19.49
N GLY A 240 10.34 3.23 -20.40
CA GLY A 240 9.39 2.26 -20.98
C GLY A 240 9.07 1.10 -20.01
N PHE A 241 8.54 1.44 -18.83
CA PHE A 241 8.15 0.44 -17.83
C PHE A 241 6.93 -0.38 -18.31
N TRP A 242 7.00 -1.69 -18.15
CA TRP A 242 5.88 -2.61 -18.33
C TRP A 242 5.54 -3.38 -17.05
N CYS A 243 6.44 -3.42 -16.08
CA CYS A 243 6.33 -4.08 -14.77
C CYS A 243 6.22 -3.03 -13.65
N ASP A 244 5.09 -2.99 -12.95
CA ASP A 244 4.88 -2.07 -11.82
C ASP A 244 5.73 -2.41 -10.60
N GLN A 245 6.04 -3.69 -10.36
CA GLN A 245 6.98 -4.08 -9.31
C GLN A 245 8.36 -3.45 -9.51
N SER A 246 8.82 -3.28 -10.75
CA SER A 246 10.07 -2.57 -11.02
C SER A 246 9.97 -1.09 -10.66
N VAL A 247 8.85 -0.44 -10.95
CA VAL A 247 8.61 0.97 -10.63
C VAL A 247 8.53 1.17 -9.11
N TRP A 248 7.72 0.37 -8.41
CA TRP A 248 7.62 0.41 -6.95
C TRP A 248 8.94 0.08 -6.27
N GLY A 249 9.66 -0.92 -6.76
CA GLY A 249 10.99 -1.27 -6.27
C GLY A 249 12.00 -0.13 -6.40
N MET A 250 12.01 0.57 -7.54
CA MET A 250 12.88 1.73 -7.73
C MET A 250 12.52 2.89 -6.79
N LEU A 251 11.23 3.12 -6.49
CA LEU A 251 10.82 4.10 -5.50
C LEU A 251 11.24 3.69 -4.07
N TYR A 252 11.03 2.42 -3.71
CA TYR A 252 11.43 1.87 -2.40
C TYR A 252 12.94 1.98 -2.18
N LEU A 253 13.74 1.62 -3.18
CA LEU A 253 15.20 1.72 -3.16
C LEU A 253 15.72 3.13 -3.46
N GLY A 254 14.82 4.09 -3.74
CA GLY A 254 15.12 5.45 -4.16
C GLY A 254 16.20 6.16 -3.32
N PRO A 255 16.22 6.04 -1.98
CA PRO A 255 17.29 6.60 -1.15
C PRO A 255 18.71 6.12 -1.50
N SER A 256 18.86 4.95 -2.15
CA SER A 256 20.14 4.40 -2.63
C SER A 256 20.36 4.55 -4.14
N LEU A 257 19.42 5.17 -4.87
CA LEU A 257 19.50 5.37 -6.32
C LEU A 257 19.70 6.87 -6.64
N PRO A 258 20.90 7.31 -7.08
CA PRO A 258 21.20 8.74 -7.23
C PRO A 258 20.23 9.54 -8.10
N HIS A 259 19.76 8.97 -9.20
CA HIS A 259 18.83 9.63 -10.14
C HIS A 259 17.42 9.81 -9.55
N ILE A 260 16.97 8.89 -8.67
CA ILE A 260 15.71 9.02 -7.94
C ILE A 260 15.88 10.00 -6.77
N TYR A 261 16.96 9.84 -6.01
CA TYR A 261 17.25 10.68 -4.85
C TYR A 261 17.44 12.16 -5.20
N ALA A 262 18.03 12.46 -6.35
CA ALA A 262 18.23 13.83 -6.82
C ALA A 262 16.95 14.51 -7.35
N SER A 263 15.90 13.74 -7.66
CA SER A 263 14.65 14.29 -8.20
C SER A 263 13.69 14.70 -7.09
N SER A 264 13.30 15.96 -7.04
CA SER A 264 12.27 16.44 -6.10
C SER A 264 10.90 15.81 -6.32
N GLU A 265 10.57 15.39 -7.55
CA GLU A 265 9.29 14.77 -7.91
C GLU A 265 9.24 13.28 -7.56
N MET A 266 10.36 12.57 -7.65
CA MET A 266 10.43 11.12 -7.41
C MET A 266 10.91 10.76 -6.00
N ARG A 267 11.55 11.69 -5.29
CA ARG A 267 12.09 11.44 -3.94
C ARG A 267 10.96 11.33 -2.92
N LEU A 268 10.86 10.15 -2.30
CA LEU A 268 9.99 9.90 -1.16
C LEU A 268 10.73 10.09 0.17
N PRO A 269 10.03 10.55 1.23
CA PRO A 269 10.58 10.54 2.58
C PRO A 269 11.03 9.13 3.00
N SER A 270 12.15 9.05 3.74
CA SER A 270 12.60 7.80 4.35
C SER A 270 11.48 7.21 5.22
N GLY A 271 11.32 5.89 5.20
CA GLY A 271 10.29 5.19 5.97
C GLY A 271 8.85 5.34 5.46
N LEU A 272 8.59 6.11 4.39
CA LEU A 272 7.23 6.20 3.83
C LEU A 272 6.80 4.83 3.27
N MET A 273 7.71 4.15 2.59
CA MET A 273 7.53 2.79 2.06
C MET A 273 8.22 1.77 2.96
N GLY A 274 7.56 0.65 3.23
CA GLY A 274 8.13 -0.49 3.96
C GLY A 274 7.70 -1.82 3.37
N LEU A 275 8.30 -2.90 3.86
CA LEU A 275 7.99 -4.28 3.47
C LEU A 275 7.46 -5.06 4.68
N ASP A 276 6.41 -5.86 4.47
CA ASP A 276 5.84 -6.76 5.47
C ASP A 276 6.67 -8.04 5.61
N PHE A 277 7.90 -7.86 6.08
CA PHE A 277 8.88 -8.94 6.22
C PHE A 277 8.45 -10.06 7.18
N ASP A 278 7.57 -9.75 8.14
CA ASP A 278 7.11 -10.68 9.17
C ASP A 278 5.77 -11.34 8.80
N ASN A 279 5.27 -11.08 7.58
CA ASN A 279 3.98 -11.56 7.08
C ASN A 279 2.80 -11.23 8.02
N THR A 280 2.83 -10.06 8.65
CA THR A 280 1.83 -9.63 9.62
C THR A 280 0.53 -9.14 8.97
N PHE A 281 0.59 -8.84 7.67
CA PHE A 281 -0.53 -8.40 6.85
C PHE A 281 -0.70 -9.27 5.60
N PHE A 282 0.39 -9.60 4.92
CA PHE A 282 0.42 -10.40 3.70
C PHE A 282 1.22 -11.67 3.91
N PHE A 283 0.84 -12.76 3.27
CA PHE A 283 1.60 -14.00 3.26
C PHE A 283 1.73 -14.51 1.83
N VAL A 284 2.92 -14.34 1.26
CA VAL A 284 3.19 -14.69 -0.14
C VAL A 284 3.73 -16.12 -0.22
N LEU A 285 3.10 -16.99 -1.02
CA LEU A 285 3.46 -18.41 -1.11
C LEU A 285 4.72 -18.70 -1.94
N MET A 286 5.28 -17.71 -2.64
CA MET A 286 6.48 -17.89 -3.45
C MET A 286 7.69 -18.29 -2.59
N GLU A 287 8.28 -19.45 -2.91
CA GLU A 287 9.40 -20.11 -2.20
C GLU A 287 9.12 -20.64 -0.77
N CYS A 288 7.88 -20.55 -0.28
CA CYS A 288 7.50 -21.29 0.92
C CYS A 288 7.25 -22.77 0.57
N ARG A 289 8.16 -23.67 0.95
CA ARG A 289 7.85 -25.11 0.99
C ARG A 289 6.79 -25.35 2.07
N LEU A 290 5.54 -25.52 1.65
CA LEU A 290 4.48 -26.07 2.49
C LEU A 290 4.75 -27.57 2.72
N GLU A 291 5.36 -27.92 3.86
CA GLU A 291 5.32 -29.28 4.35
C GLU A 291 4.09 -29.47 5.23
N VAL A 292 3.10 -30.18 4.68
CA VAL A 292 1.90 -30.58 5.41
C VAL A 292 2.24 -31.83 6.23
N THR A 293 2.68 -31.66 7.48
CA THR A 293 2.82 -32.77 8.42
C THR A 293 1.54 -32.92 9.26
N TYR A 294 1.00 -34.14 9.21
CA TYR A 294 -0.12 -34.70 9.98
C TYR A 294 -0.69 -33.80 11.10
N GLY A 295 -1.86 -33.21 10.83
CA GLY A 295 -2.81 -32.79 11.87
C GLY A 295 -2.66 -31.38 12.45
N TRP A 296 -1.53 -30.69 12.28
CA TRP A 296 -1.34 -29.31 12.76
C TRP A 296 -0.49 -28.51 11.77
N LEU A 297 -0.90 -27.27 11.50
CA LEU A 297 -0.15 -26.34 10.66
C LEU A 297 0.98 -25.75 11.52
N VAL A 298 2.08 -26.49 11.65
CA VAL A 298 3.26 -26.13 12.46
C VAL A 298 4.42 -25.78 11.53
N LEU A 299 4.95 -24.57 11.65
CA LEU A 299 6.15 -24.11 10.93
C LEU A 299 7.41 -24.40 11.77
N TYR A 300 8.06 -25.55 11.61
CA TYR A 300 9.38 -25.83 12.23
C TYR A 300 10.27 -26.75 11.36
N PRO A 301 11.62 -26.77 11.56
CA PRO A 301 12.57 -27.51 10.72
C PRO A 301 12.57 -29.01 11.07
N LEU A 302 12.50 -29.86 10.04
CA LEU A 302 12.36 -31.31 10.16
C LEU A 302 13.54 -32.01 10.85
N ASN A 303 13.24 -32.86 11.83
CA ASN A 303 13.90 -34.15 12.01
C ASN A 303 12.91 -35.22 12.55
N LYS A 304 12.76 -36.31 11.78
CA LYS A 304 12.17 -37.64 12.07
C LYS A 304 10.65 -37.81 12.30
N TRP A 305 10.08 -38.57 11.35
CA TRP A 305 9.30 -39.81 11.51
C TRP A 305 7.81 -39.90 11.08
N ARG A 306 7.57 -41.10 10.52
CA ARG A 306 6.43 -41.74 9.84
C ARG A 306 5.23 -42.13 10.74
N ARG A 307 4.06 -42.20 10.07
CA ARG A 307 3.08 -43.32 9.96
C ARG A 307 1.69 -43.17 10.63
N GLU A 308 0.72 -43.68 9.87
CA GLU A 308 -0.73 -43.83 10.11
C GLU A 308 -1.61 -42.57 10.13
N VAL A 309 -2.47 -42.38 9.11
CA VAL A 309 -3.93 -42.09 9.22
C VAL A 309 -4.60 -41.98 7.83
N SER A 310 -5.57 -42.91 7.66
CA SER A 310 -6.74 -43.10 6.79
C SER A 310 -6.91 -42.53 5.36
N ARG A 311 -7.37 -43.44 4.47
CA ARG A 311 -7.73 -43.27 3.05
C ARG A 311 -8.78 -42.18 2.73
N HIS A 312 -9.61 -41.78 3.70
CA HIS A 312 -10.61 -40.70 3.49
C HIS A 312 -9.97 -39.31 3.57
N PHE A 313 -8.93 -39.15 4.40
CA PHE A 313 -8.13 -37.92 4.43
C PHE A 313 -7.27 -37.78 3.18
N LEU A 314 -6.80 -38.90 2.60
CA LEU A 314 -6.10 -38.90 1.32
C LEU A 314 -6.98 -38.45 0.15
N LEU A 315 -8.30 -38.65 0.22
CA LEU A 315 -9.26 -38.13 -0.75
C LEU A 315 -9.46 -36.62 -0.56
N PHE A 316 -9.58 -36.13 0.68
CA PHE A 316 -9.58 -34.70 0.97
C PHE A 316 -8.27 -34.01 0.55
N LEU A 317 -7.11 -34.61 0.84
CA LEU A 317 -5.79 -34.14 0.40
C LEU A 317 -5.58 -34.27 -1.10
N LYS A 318 -6.15 -35.26 -1.77
CA LYS A 318 -6.13 -35.34 -3.24
C LYS A 318 -7.05 -34.30 -3.85
N LEU A 319 -8.23 -34.05 -3.29
CA LEU A 319 -9.14 -33.01 -3.74
C LEU A 319 -8.54 -31.62 -3.50
N TRP A 320 -7.94 -31.41 -2.32
CA TRP A 320 -7.25 -30.18 -1.93
C TRP A 320 -5.94 -30.00 -2.67
N ALA A 321 -5.11 -31.03 -2.86
CA ALA A 321 -3.90 -30.94 -3.70
C ALA A 321 -4.23 -30.89 -5.19
N PHE A 322 -5.39 -31.38 -5.64
CA PHE A 322 -5.86 -31.19 -7.01
C PHE A 322 -6.40 -29.77 -7.22
N LEU A 323 -7.07 -29.21 -6.21
CA LEU A 323 -7.38 -27.78 -6.16
C LEU A 323 -6.07 -27.00 -6.14
N VAL A 324 -5.19 -27.20 -5.16
CA VAL A 324 -3.93 -26.46 -4.92
C VAL A 324 -2.85 -26.66 -6.00
N ARG A 325 -2.74 -27.82 -6.66
CA ARG A 325 -1.81 -28.00 -7.81
C ARG A 325 -2.33 -27.40 -9.11
N ARG A 326 -3.62 -27.06 -9.20
CA ARG A 326 -4.20 -26.30 -10.33
C ARG A 326 -4.48 -24.84 -9.98
N LEU A 327 -4.15 -24.43 -8.76
CA LEU A 327 -4.33 -23.09 -8.25
C LEU A 327 -3.08 -22.27 -8.67
N PRO A 328 -3.24 -21.12 -9.37
CA PRO A 328 -2.14 -20.18 -9.66
C PRO A 328 -1.46 -19.70 -8.37
N LEU A 329 -0.35 -18.97 -8.49
CA LEU A 329 0.50 -18.51 -7.40
C LEU A 329 -0.25 -17.62 -6.38
N TYR A 330 -0.91 -18.19 -5.37
CA TYR A 330 -1.70 -17.36 -4.44
C TYR A 330 -0.84 -16.54 -3.47
N THR A 331 -1.22 -15.29 -3.27
CA THR A 331 -0.94 -14.52 -2.06
C THR A 331 -2.08 -14.77 -1.06
N LEU A 332 -1.75 -15.19 0.17
CA LEU A 332 -2.70 -15.30 1.27
C LEU A 332 -2.72 -13.96 2.03
N MET A 333 -3.89 -13.43 2.35
CA MET A 333 -3.99 -12.21 3.18
C MET A 333 -4.26 -12.53 4.65
N ALA A 334 -3.58 -11.79 5.53
CA ALA A 334 -3.68 -11.77 6.99
C ALA A 334 -3.27 -13.08 7.70
N TRP A 335 -1.99 -13.45 7.65
CA TRP A 335 -1.45 -14.61 8.36
C TRP A 335 -1.05 -14.27 9.80
N GLU A 336 -1.35 -15.16 10.75
CA GLU A 336 -0.88 -15.09 12.13
C GLU A 336 0.18 -16.19 12.32
N GLY A 337 1.41 -15.80 12.65
CA GLY A 337 2.37 -16.74 13.24
C GLY A 337 1.91 -17.05 14.66
N THR A 338 1.58 -18.31 14.94
CA THR A 338 1.40 -18.77 16.32
C THR A 338 2.78 -18.82 16.98
N GLU A 339 2.92 -18.19 18.15
CA GLU A 339 4.12 -18.24 18.99
C GLU A 339 4.52 -19.68 19.37
#